data_AF-A0A543DIM7-F1
#
_entry.id   AF-A0A543DIM7-F1
#
_cell.length_a   1.000
_cell.length_b   1.000
_cell.length_c   1.000
_cell.angle_alpha   90.00
_cell.angle_beta   90.00
_cell.angle_gamma   90.00
#
_symmetry.space_group_name_H-M   'P 1'
#
loop_
_entity.id
_entity.type
_entity.pdbx_description
1 polymer ?
#
loop_
_entity_poly.entity_id
_entity_poly.type
_entity_poly.pdbx_seq_one_letter_code
_entity_poly.pdbx_strand_id
1 'polypeptide(L)'
;MAGTEFEQHTHDATVHDHEHWHVTHNWSETAGTFEHLASKHSHPHDHAEVEHAHVPHVDFDSEHAGEAHIHDHDEPVGRGG
;
A
#
# COMPACT_ATOMS: atom_id res chain seq x y z
N MET A 1 -25.38 -0.32 24.85
CA MET A 1 -24.54 -0.52 23.65
C MET A 1 -24.82 0.67 22.75
N ALA A 2 -23.98 1.71 22.79
CA ALA A 2 -24.08 2.77 21.77
C ALA A 2 -23.62 2.14 20.46
N GLY A 3 -24.51 2.04 19.48
CA GLY A 3 -24.19 1.47 18.18
C GLY A 3 -23.20 2.38 17.47
N THR A 4 -22.13 1.83 16.94
CA THR A 4 -21.23 2.60 16.07
C THR A 4 -22.01 2.96 14.81
N GLU A 5 -22.29 4.24 14.63
CA GLU A 5 -23.04 4.74 13.48
C GLU A 5 -22.08 4.80 12.28
N PHE A 6 -22.52 4.24 11.15
CA PHE A 6 -21.77 4.29 9.90
C PHE A 6 -22.14 5.58 9.19
N GLU A 7 -21.14 6.41 8.90
CA GLU A 7 -21.32 7.70 8.24
C GLU A 7 -20.94 7.58 6.78
N GLN A 8 -21.86 7.98 5.91
CA GLN A 8 -21.66 7.99 4.46
C GLN A 8 -20.91 9.26 4.08
N HIS A 9 -19.80 9.12 3.36
CA HIS A 9 -19.00 10.26 2.93
C HIS A 9 -18.26 9.95 1.63
N THR A 10 -17.86 11.02 0.95
CA THR A 10 -17.15 11.00 -0.32
C THR A 10 -15.72 11.44 -0.08
N HIS A 11 -14.75 10.66 -0.54
CA HIS A 11 -13.34 11.07 -0.55
C HIS A 11 -12.99 11.64 -1.92
N ASP A 12 -12.46 12.86 -1.94
CA ASP A 12 -11.88 13.42 -3.15
C ASP A 12 -10.70 12.57 -3.62
N ALA A 13 -10.55 12.47 -4.95
CA ALA A 13 -9.38 11.80 -5.53
C ALA A 13 -8.09 12.48 -5.04
N THR A 14 -7.18 11.67 -4.49
CA THR A 14 -5.96 12.17 -3.86
C THR A 14 -4.74 11.40 -4.37
N VAL A 15 -3.68 12.12 -4.69
CA VAL A 15 -2.37 11.54 -5.03
C VAL A 15 -1.38 11.88 -3.91
N HIS A 16 -0.74 10.87 -3.33
CA HIS A 16 0.26 11.05 -2.28
C HIS A 16 1.32 9.95 -2.30
N ASP A 17 2.51 10.23 -1.78
CA ASP A 17 3.62 9.27 -1.75
C ASP A 17 3.58 8.41 -0.49
N HIS A 18 3.65 7.08 -0.63
CA HIS A 18 3.91 6.18 0.49
C HIS A 18 5.30 5.58 0.40
N GLU A 19 5.90 5.40 1.56
CA GLU A 19 7.18 4.73 1.72
C GLU A 19 6.96 3.29 2.18
N HIS A 20 7.50 2.34 1.42
CA HIS A 20 7.34 0.91 1.67
C HIS A 20 8.67 0.23 1.92
N TRP A 21 8.64 -0.71 2.86
CA TRP A 21 9.73 -1.65 3.10
C TRP A 21 9.39 -2.99 2.44
N HIS A 22 10.25 -3.45 1.55
CA HIS A 22 10.14 -4.75 0.90
C HIS A 22 11.23 -5.68 1.40
N VAL A 23 10.84 -6.88 1.79
CA VAL A 23 11.78 -7.96 2.13
C VAL A 23 11.82 -8.95 0.96
N THR A 24 13.00 -9.14 0.40
CA THR A 24 13.25 -10.18 -0.60
C THR A 24 14.03 -11.32 0.03
N HIS A 25 13.54 -12.55 -0.18
CA HIS A 25 14.19 -13.76 0.30
C HIS A 25 15.02 -14.35 -0.84
N ASN A 26 16.33 -14.48 -0.64
CA ASN A 26 17.25 -15.01 -1.64
C ASN A 26 17.89 -16.29 -1.11
N TRP A 27 17.91 -17.36 -1.91
CA TRP A 27 18.61 -18.57 -1.54
C TRP A 27 20.12 -18.36 -1.62
N SER A 28 20.84 -18.70 -0.56
CA SER A 28 22.29 -18.59 -0.47
C SER A 28 22.93 -19.97 -0.45
N GLU A 29 23.59 -20.33 -1.56
CA GLU A 29 24.33 -21.60 -1.68
C GLU A 29 25.44 -21.72 -0.63
N THR A 30 26.04 -20.61 -0.23
CA THR A 30 27.13 -20.59 0.77
C THR A 30 26.62 -20.79 2.18
N ALA A 31 25.49 -20.15 2.52
CA ALA A 31 24.90 -20.29 3.85
C ALA A 31 24.00 -21.53 3.97
N GLY A 32 23.62 -22.15 2.84
CA GLY A 32 22.67 -23.27 2.79
C GLY A 32 21.28 -22.89 3.30
N THR A 33 20.90 -21.62 3.21
CA THR A 33 19.64 -21.08 3.72
C THR A 33 19.22 -19.80 2.98
N PHE A 34 18.04 -19.26 3.31
CA PHE A 34 17.57 -17.99 2.80
C PHE A 34 18.19 -16.80 3.53
N GLU A 35 18.70 -15.85 2.76
CA GLU A 35 19.07 -14.51 3.19
C GLU A 35 17.90 -13.55 2.96
N HIS A 36 17.68 -12.64 3.92
CA HIS A 36 16.62 -11.64 3.85
C HIS A 36 17.26 -10.29 3.54
N LEU A 37 16.90 -9.70 2.40
CA LEU A 37 17.32 -8.35 2.03
C LEU A 37 16.13 -7.41 2.20
N ALA A 38 16.32 -6.36 2.99
CA ALA A 38 15.34 -5.29 3.13
C ALA A 38 15.69 -4.16 2.16
N SER A 39 14.70 -3.69 1.40
CA SER A 39 14.79 -2.51 0.54
C SER A 39 13.69 -1.54 0.93
N LYS A 40 13.94 -0.25 0.70
CA LYS A 40 13.01 0.83 1.00
C LYS A 40 12.82 1.64 -0.26
N HIS A 41 11.58 1.90 -0.64
CA HIS A 41 11.29 2.81 -1.75
C HIS A 41 9.97 3.54 -1.51
N SER A 42 9.81 4.68 -2.19
CA SER A 42 8.57 5.45 -2.17
C SER A 42 7.92 5.41 -3.54
N HIS A 43 6.60 5.35 -3.58
CA HIS A 43 5.86 5.51 -4.82
C HIS A 43 4.58 6.32 -4.60
N PRO A 44 4.11 7.03 -5.64
CA PRO A 44 2.79 7.65 -5.60
C PRO A 44 1.71 6.58 -5.50
N HIS A 45 0.72 6.85 -4.67
CA HIS A 45 -0.58 6.21 -4.68
C HIS A 45 -1.59 7.21 -5.22
N ASP A 46 -2.38 6.79 -6.20
CA ASP A 46 -3.61 7.46 -6.57
C ASP A 46 -4.80 6.76 -5.92
N HIS A 47 -5.60 7.54 -5.21
CA HIS A 47 -6.90 7.10 -4.72
C HIS A 47 -7.93 7.71 -5.66
N ALA A 48 -8.72 6.86 -6.31
CA ALA A 48 -9.89 7.31 -7.04
C ALA A 48 -10.89 7.94 -6.04
N GLU A 49 -11.76 8.81 -6.53
CA GLU A 49 -12.92 9.24 -5.73
C GLU A 49 -13.75 8.01 -5.36
N VAL A 50 -14.06 7.87 -4.08
CA VAL A 50 -14.89 6.76 -3.56
C VAL A 50 -15.98 7.31 -2.66
N GLU A 51 -17.20 6.83 -2.87
CA GLU A 51 -18.32 7.01 -1.95
C GLU A 51 -18.49 5.72 -1.13
N HIS A 52 -18.28 5.81 0.18
CA HIS A 52 -18.48 4.67 1.08
C HIS A 52 -19.03 5.10 2.45
N ALA A 53 -19.37 4.12 3.29
CA ALA A 53 -19.76 4.35 4.67
C ALA A 53 -18.93 3.48 5.61
N HIS A 54 -18.28 4.11 6.58
CA HIS A 54 -17.64 3.44 7.71
C HIS A 54 -17.84 4.27 8.97
N VAL A 55 -17.40 3.73 10.09
CA VAL A 55 -17.36 4.45 11.36
C VAL A 55 -16.40 5.64 11.22
N PRO A 56 -16.67 6.82 11.78
CA PRO A 56 -15.82 7.98 11.59
C PRO A 56 -14.37 7.69 11.95
N HIS A 57 -13.46 8.16 11.10
CA HIS A 57 -12.03 8.11 11.34
C HIS A 57 -11.68 8.75 12.68
N VAL A 58 -10.81 8.10 13.44
CA VAL A 58 -10.22 8.70 14.63
C VAL A 58 -8.98 9.50 14.25
N ASP A 59 -8.22 8.99 13.26
CA ASP A 59 -7.02 9.63 12.70
C ASP A 59 -6.91 9.21 11.23
N PHE A 60 -7.45 10.04 10.35
CA PHE A 60 -7.49 9.78 8.91
C PHE A 60 -6.11 9.45 8.35
N ASP A 61 -5.09 10.23 8.69
CA ASP A 61 -3.74 10.06 8.14
C ASP A 61 -3.12 8.73 8.59
N SER A 62 -3.30 8.35 9.87
CA SER A 62 -2.79 7.08 10.39
C SER A 62 -3.54 5.87 9.87
N GLU A 63 -4.85 5.98 9.67
CA GLU A 63 -5.70 4.89 9.19
C GLU A 63 -5.48 4.66 7.69
N HIS A 64 -5.33 5.75 6.93
CA HIS A 64 -5.08 5.75 5.49
C HIS A 64 -3.66 5.29 5.12
N ALA A 65 -2.66 5.49 5.99
CA ALA A 65 -1.28 5.03 5.77
C ALA A 65 -1.14 3.49 5.60
N GLY A 66 -2.15 2.71 6.03
CA GLY A 66 -2.20 1.26 5.84
C GLY A 66 -2.94 0.81 4.56
N GLU A 67 -3.60 1.73 3.86
CA GLU A 67 -4.43 1.44 2.69
C GLU A 67 -3.56 1.45 1.43
N ALA A 68 -3.28 0.25 0.90
CA ALA A 68 -2.43 0.08 -0.26
C ALA A 68 -3.21 0.31 -1.57
N HIS A 69 -2.73 1.21 -2.43
CA HIS A 69 -3.26 1.36 -3.80
C HIS A 69 -2.19 1.13 -4.88
N ILE A 70 -2.64 0.89 -6.09
CA ILE A 70 -1.97 0.15 -7.18
C ILE A 70 -0.53 0.60 -7.48
N HIS A 71 0.34 -0.40 -7.63
CA HIS A 71 1.42 -0.34 -8.60
C HIS A 71 0.87 -0.81 -9.94
N ASP A 72 0.86 0.06 -10.94
CA ASP A 72 0.81 -0.42 -12.30
C ASP A 72 2.12 -1.18 -12.57
N HIS A 73 1.99 -2.49 -12.80
CA HIS A 73 3.07 -3.38 -13.17
C HIS A 73 3.16 -3.58 -14.70
N ASP A 74 2.48 -2.75 -15.52
CA ASP A 74 2.30 -2.99 -16.97
C ASP A 74 3.58 -3.02 -17.82
N GLU A 75 4.76 -2.73 -17.27
CA GLU A 75 6.02 -3.16 -17.88
C GLU A 75 6.82 -4.08 -16.95
N PRO A 76 6.59 -5.42 -17.00
CA PRO A 76 7.70 -6.32 -16.77
C PRO A 76 8.79 -5.92 -17.76
N VAL A 77 10.01 -5.62 -17.30
CA VAL A 77 11.19 -5.45 -18.16
C VAL A 77 11.62 -6.78 -18.79
N GLY A 78 10.69 -7.48 -19.44
CA GLY A 78 10.97 -8.49 -20.44
C GLY A 78 11.27 -7.79 -21.75
N ARG A 79 12.46 -7.22 -21.91
CA ARG A 79 12.98 -6.94 -23.24
C ARG A 79 13.54 -8.24 -23.79
N GLY A 80 12.76 -8.86 -24.66
CA GLY A 80 13.20 -10.00 -25.45
C GLY A 80 14.53 -9.73 -26.16
N GLY A 81 15.32 -10.78 -26.22
CA GLY A 81 16.60 -10.92 -26.93
C GLY A 81 17.10 -12.33 -26.77
#